data_AF-A0A9D7HR06-F1
#
_entry.id   AF-A0A9D7HR06-F1
#
_cell.length_a   1.000
_cell.length_b   1.000
_cell.length_c   1.000
_cell.angle_alpha   90.00
_cell.angle_beta   90.00
_cell.angle_gamma   90.00
#
_symmetry.space_group_name_H-M   'P 1'
#
loop_
_entity.id
_entity.type
_entity.pdbx_description
1 polymer ?
#
loop_
_entity_poly.entity_id
_entity_poly.type
_entity_poly.pdbx_seq_one_letter_code
_entity_poly.pdbx_strand_id
1 'polypeptide(L)'
;MRTSQARTIPAFVSFLLCNILLSQNGPVTPTGAMRNTMFNGQLAGLIAMDSLAVQSTYGIGPLEYLRGELLVLDGTVFVSSTATEAGMAVEQRPTVRAPFFVHQRVVNWTAVELPDSVVDLMKLDAFLTTRYAAEGTPFAFRMQGTFASVDVHIVDVPIGSEVHGPDDAHRHNKDFHSEGRTMDIVGFFSTRHKAVFTHHDTNIHVHAITTERDWMGHGKDAIPAKSGTARHRTPVSVPQSLPRMPRIVLATRVAAHHPQ
;
A
#
# COMPACT_ATOMS: atom_id res chain seq x y z
N MET A 1 -60.66 59.02 4.33
CA MET A 1 -59.25 58.64 4.54
C MET A 1 -59.20 57.27 5.22
N ARG A 2 -58.91 56.20 4.47
CA ARG A 2 -58.55 54.88 5.03
C ARG A 2 -57.29 54.45 4.30
N THR A 3 -56.17 54.48 5.00
CA THR A 3 -54.86 54.05 4.50
C THR A 3 -54.71 52.55 4.73
N SER A 4 -54.57 51.81 3.63
CA SER A 4 -54.25 50.39 3.59
C SER A 4 -52.76 50.20 3.88
N GLN A 5 -52.40 49.56 5.00
CA GLN A 5 -51.04 49.08 5.23
C GLN A 5 -50.88 47.70 4.60
N ALA A 6 -50.09 47.63 3.52
CA ALA A 6 -49.63 46.36 2.95
C ALA A 6 -48.51 45.79 3.85
N ARG A 7 -48.72 44.57 4.36
CA ARG A 7 -47.69 43.80 5.07
C ARG A 7 -46.80 43.11 4.04
N THR A 8 -45.54 43.52 3.97
CA THR A 8 -44.47 42.81 3.26
C THR A 8 -44.05 41.59 4.09
N ILE A 9 -44.21 40.40 3.52
CA ILE A 9 -43.70 39.14 4.08
C ILE A 9 -42.25 39.01 3.60
N PRO A 10 -41.24 38.88 4.49
CA PRO A 10 -39.88 38.62 4.05
C PRO A 10 -39.78 37.17 3.55
N ALA A 11 -39.40 37.00 2.29
CA ALA A 11 -39.04 35.70 1.73
C ALA A 11 -37.76 35.21 2.42
N PHE A 12 -37.92 34.24 3.32
CA PHE A 12 -36.80 33.48 3.90
C PHE A 12 -36.21 32.62 2.78
N VAL A 13 -35.16 33.11 2.12
CA VAL A 13 -34.34 32.31 1.22
C VAL A 13 -33.55 31.34 2.11
N SER A 14 -34.07 30.12 2.24
CA SER A 14 -33.36 29.01 2.86
C SER A 14 -32.17 28.65 1.96
N PHE A 15 -30.98 29.09 2.37
CA PHE A 15 -29.71 28.65 1.78
C PHE A 15 -29.56 27.17 2.13
N LEU A 16 -29.99 26.29 1.23
CA LEU A 16 -29.71 24.87 1.30
C LEU A 16 -28.20 24.70 1.07
N LEU A 17 -27.42 24.76 2.14
CA LEU A 17 -26.03 24.30 2.16
C LEU A 17 -26.04 22.81 1.83
N CYS A 18 -25.90 22.51 0.55
CA CYS A 18 -25.57 21.19 0.06
C CYS A 18 -24.18 20.86 0.62
N ASN A 19 -24.14 20.22 1.79
CA ASN A 19 -22.93 19.58 2.28
C ASN A 19 -22.60 18.47 1.29
N ILE A 20 -21.73 18.78 0.32
CA ILE A 20 -21.03 17.77 -0.44
C ILE A 20 -20.18 17.04 0.59
N LEU A 21 -20.69 15.92 1.12
CA LEU A 21 -19.91 14.98 1.89
C LEU A 21 -18.86 14.42 0.94
N LEU A 22 -17.72 15.09 0.87
CA LEU A 22 -16.52 14.52 0.26
C LEU A 22 -16.28 13.21 0.98
N SER A 23 -16.33 12.10 0.25
CA SER A 23 -16.01 10.80 0.79
C SER A 23 -14.60 10.87 1.38
N GLN A 24 -14.48 10.62 2.68
CA GLN A 24 -13.19 10.65 3.37
C GLN A 24 -12.58 9.26 3.39
N ASN A 25 -11.24 9.19 3.45
CA ASN A 25 -10.53 7.93 3.62
C ASN A 25 -10.93 7.27 4.94
N GLY A 26 -11.15 5.95 4.89
CA GLY A 26 -11.42 5.11 6.05
C GLY A 26 -10.22 5.06 7.01
N PRO A 27 -10.40 4.51 8.22
CA PRO A 27 -9.27 4.28 9.12
C PRO A 27 -8.34 3.20 8.56
N VAL A 28 -7.06 3.26 8.89
CA VAL A 28 -6.18 2.10 8.77
C VAL A 28 -6.60 1.08 9.81
N THR A 29 -6.87 -0.14 9.36
CA THR A 29 -7.39 -1.23 10.18
C THR A 29 -6.41 -2.41 10.14
N PRO A 30 -5.68 -2.65 11.23
CA PRO A 30 -4.91 -3.87 11.39
C PRO A 30 -5.78 -5.00 11.96
N THR A 31 -5.60 -6.21 11.43
CA THR A 31 -6.11 -7.45 12.02
C THR A 31 -4.93 -8.37 12.33
N GLY A 32 -4.93 -9.01 13.50
CA GLY A 32 -3.77 -9.77 13.97
C GLY A 32 -2.56 -8.89 14.27
N ALA A 33 -1.40 -9.51 14.46
CA ALA A 33 -0.14 -8.81 14.64
C ALA A 33 1.02 -9.70 14.20
N MET A 34 1.98 -9.13 13.46
CA MET A 34 3.22 -9.81 13.04
C MET A 34 3.91 -10.52 14.22
N ARG A 35 3.99 -9.88 15.39
CA ARG A 35 4.58 -10.51 16.59
C ARG A 35 3.88 -11.82 17.01
N ASN A 36 2.56 -11.92 16.85
CA ASN A 36 1.86 -13.15 17.24
C ASN A 36 2.15 -14.26 16.24
N THR A 37 2.24 -13.94 14.96
CA THR A 37 2.59 -14.90 13.91
C THR A 37 4.03 -15.36 14.04
N MET A 38 4.96 -14.45 14.32
CA MET A 38 6.39 -14.75 14.38
C MET A 38 6.85 -15.35 15.72
N PHE A 39 6.26 -14.96 16.86
CA PHE A 39 6.70 -15.45 18.18
C PHE A 39 5.74 -16.44 18.84
N ASN A 40 4.45 -16.40 18.50
CA ASN A 40 3.43 -17.24 19.13
C ASN A 40 2.88 -18.31 18.18
N GLY A 41 3.45 -18.47 16.98
CA GLY A 41 3.01 -19.46 15.99
C GLY A 41 1.57 -19.26 15.49
N GLN A 42 1.01 -18.04 15.57
CA GLN A 42 -0.34 -17.74 15.08
C GLN A 42 -0.35 -17.66 13.53
N LEU A 43 -0.26 -18.82 12.90
CA LEU A 43 -0.10 -18.99 11.45
C LEU A 43 -1.42 -19.04 10.68
N ALA A 44 -2.51 -19.51 11.31
CA ALA A 44 -3.81 -19.64 10.67
C ALA A 44 -4.47 -18.27 10.41
N GLY A 45 -5.25 -18.18 9.33
CA GLY A 45 -5.92 -16.94 8.95
C GLY A 45 -6.91 -16.41 10.00
N LEU A 46 -6.82 -15.12 10.30
CA LEU A 46 -7.75 -14.37 11.16
C LEU A 46 -8.72 -13.51 10.35
N ILE A 47 -8.33 -13.14 9.13
CA ILE A 47 -9.12 -12.31 8.21
C ILE A 47 -9.15 -12.98 6.84
N ALA A 48 -10.33 -12.97 6.20
CA ALA A 48 -10.54 -13.44 4.84
C ALA A 48 -10.56 -12.26 3.88
N MET A 49 -9.91 -12.41 2.71
CA MET A 49 -9.72 -11.32 1.76
C MET A 49 -11.01 -10.99 0.97
N ASP A 50 -11.98 -11.89 0.93
CA ASP A 50 -13.28 -11.68 0.30
C ASP A 50 -14.05 -10.51 0.95
N SER A 51 -13.93 -10.36 2.26
CA SER A 51 -14.46 -9.22 3.03
C SER A 51 -13.81 -7.87 2.65
N LEU A 52 -12.64 -7.91 2.00
CA LEU A 52 -11.86 -6.75 1.57
C LEU A 52 -11.86 -6.57 0.04
N ALA A 53 -12.53 -7.46 -0.70
CA ALA A 53 -12.65 -7.41 -2.15
C ALA A 53 -13.68 -6.36 -2.62
N VAL A 54 -13.51 -5.13 -2.11
CA VAL A 54 -14.38 -3.98 -2.36
C VAL A 54 -13.55 -2.87 -2.97
N GLN A 55 -14.02 -2.28 -4.07
CA GLN A 55 -13.35 -1.16 -4.75
C GLN A 55 -12.91 -0.09 -3.76
N SER A 56 -11.76 0.55 -3.99
CA SER A 56 -11.12 1.53 -3.12
C SER A 56 -10.52 0.94 -1.83
N THR A 57 -10.35 -0.38 -1.75
CA THR A 57 -9.65 -1.02 -0.62
C THR A 57 -8.21 -1.33 -1.01
N TYR A 58 -7.29 -1.01 -0.11
CA TYR A 58 -5.87 -1.30 -0.26
C TYR A 58 -5.38 -1.99 1.00
N GLY A 59 -4.49 -2.98 0.87
CA GLY A 59 -3.98 -3.70 2.04
C GLY A 59 -2.88 -4.69 1.72
N ILE A 60 -2.11 -5.05 2.74
CA ILE A 60 -0.94 -5.93 2.63
C ILE A 60 -0.82 -6.84 3.86
N GLY A 61 -0.16 -7.98 3.67
CA GLY A 61 0.18 -8.96 4.70
C GLY A 61 0.53 -10.30 4.08
N PRO A 62 0.96 -11.30 4.85
CA PRO A 62 1.31 -12.61 4.31
C PRO A 62 0.07 -13.48 4.11
N LEU A 63 0.20 -14.49 3.25
CA LEU A 63 -0.73 -15.60 3.19
C LEU A 63 -0.68 -16.40 4.50
N GLU A 64 -1.81 -16.97 4.93
CA GLU A 64 -1.82 -17.91 6.05
C GLU A 64 -0.78 -19.02 5.92
N TYR A 65 -0.25 -19.42 7.06
CA TYR A 65 0.90 -20.32 7.19
C TYR A 65 2.21 -19.79 6.60
N LEU A 66 2.30 -18.49 6.29
CA LEU A 66 3.50 -17.85 5.75
C LEU A 66 3.99 -18.55 4.47
N ARG A 67 3.07 -18.75 3.52
CA ARG A 67 3.31 -19.44 2.24
C ARG A 67 3.02 -18.59 1.01
N GLY A 68 3.32 -17.31 1.13
CA GLY A 68 3.07 -16.32 0.11
C GLY A 68 2.84 -14.94 0.68
N GLU A 69 2.73 -13.97 -0.22
CA GLU A 69 2.40 -12.59 0.12
C GLU A 69 1.04 -12.21 -0.46
N LEU A 70 0.29 -11.37 0.25
CA LEU A 70 -1.01 -10.86 -0.16
C LEU A 70 -0.96 -9.35 -0.43
N LEU A 71 -1.66 -8.91 -1.46
CA LEU A 71 -1.87 -7.50 -1.78
C LEU A 71 -3.31 -7.31 -2.23
N VAL A 72 -4.03 -6.43 -1.54
CA VAL A 72 -5.29 -5.89 -2.04
C VAL A 72 -4.99 -4.57 -2.73
N LEU A 73 -5.25 -4.50 -4.03
CA LEU A 73 -5.09 -3.29 -4.84
C LEU A 73 -6.43 -2.91 -5.45
N ASP A 74 -7.01 -1.79 -4.97
CA ASP A 74 -8.31 -1.29 -5.39
C ASP A 74 -9.42 -2.36 -5.31
N GLY A 75 -9.40 -3.16 -4.25
CA GLY A 75 -10.34 -4.28 -4.04
C GLY A 75 -10.00 -5.56 -4.78
N THR A 76 -8.96 -5.60 -5.63
CA THR A 76 -8.51 -6.85 -6.26
C THR A 76 -7.48 -7.52 -5.36
N VAL A 77 -7.70 -8.80 -5.04
CA VAL A 77 -6.84 -9.60 -4.15
C VAL A 77 -5.82 -10.38 -4.97
N PHE A 78 -4.54 -10.08 -4.80
CA PHE A 78 -3.42 -10.79 -5.40
C PHE A 78 -2.67 -11.62 -4.36
N VAL A 79 -2.17 -12.77 -4.78
CA VAL A 79 -1.31 -13.66 -4.01
C VAL A 79 -0.06 -13.94 -4.80
N SER A 80 1.11 -13.76 -4.20
CA SER A 80 2.36 -14.29 -4.76
C SER A 80 2.83 -15.51 -3.98
N SER A 81 3.34 -16.51 -4.70
CA SER A 81 3.87 -17.75 -4.14
C SER A 81 5.04 -18.27 -4.97
N THR A 82 5.77 -19.22 -4.42
CA THR A 82 6.99 -19.84 -5.01
C THR A 82 6.68 -21.10 -5.83
N ALA A 83 5.43 -21.26 -6.28
CA ALA A 83 4.88 -22.54 -6.75
C ALA A 83 5.41 -23.07 -8.09
N THR A 84 6.36 -22.41 -8.75
CA THR A 84 6.85 -22.78 -10.08
C THR A 84 8.35 -23.01 -10.10
N GLU A 85 8.83 -23.86 -11.02
CA GLU A 85 10.28 -24.03 -11.28
C GLU A 85 10.95 -22.71 -11.71
N ALA A 86 10.17 -21.76 -12.23
CA ALA A 86 10.60 -20.40 -12.59
C ALA A 86 10.63 -19.41 -11.40
N GLY A 87 10.22 -19.84 -10.20
CA GLY A 87 10.45 -19.14 -8.94
C GLY A 87 9.26 -18.36 -8.39
N MET A 88 8.41 -17.74 -9.21
CA MET A 88 7.26 -16.95 -8.73
C MET A 88 5.98 -17.20 -9.55
N ALA A 89 4.84 -17.23 -8.87
CA ALA A 89 3.51 -17.15 -9.46
C ALA A 89 2.69 -16.06 -8.76
N VAL A 90 1.91 -15.30 -9.54
CA VAL A 90 1.01 -14.26 -9.04
C VAL A 90 -0.41 -14.54 -9.55
N GLU A 91 -1.36 -14.65 -8.62
CA GLU A 91 -2.73 -15.06 -8.94
C GLU A 91 -3.75 -14.17 -8.23
N GLN A 92 -4.93 -14.00 -8.85
CA GLN A 92 -6.06 -13.38 -8.18
C GLN A 92 -6.83 -14.45 -7.38
N ARG A 93 -6.83 -14.36 -6.06
CA ARG A 93 -7.48 -15.35 -5.18
C ARG A 93 -8.20 -14.67 -4.01
N PRO A 94 -9.46 -14.24 -4.16
CA PRO A 94 -10.16 -13.50 -3.12
C PRO A 94 -10.52 -14.33 -1.88
N THR A 95 -10.57 -15.66 -1.98
CA THR A 95 -11.02 -16.54 -0.89
C THR A 95 -9.90 -16.92 0.11
N VAL A 96 -8.71 -16.33 -0.03
CA VAL A 96 -7.57 -16.59 0.85
C VAL A 96 -7.66 -15.82 2.16
N ARG A 97 -6.81 -16.17 3.11
CA ARG A 97 -6.81 -15.62 4.46
C ARG A 97 -5.40 -15.22 4.89
N ALA A 98 -5.33 -14.34 5.88
CA ALA A 98 -4.08 -13.83 6.43
C ALA A 98 -4.07 -13.95 7.96
N PRO A 99 -2.93 -14.30 8.59
CA PRO A 99 -2.81 -14.37 10.05
C PRO A 99 -2.66 -12.97 10.66
N PHE A 100 -2.09 -12.04 9.90
CA PHE A 100 -2.17 -10.61 10.14
C PHE A 100 -2.29 -9.87 8.81
N PHE A 101 -2.97 -8.74 8.82
CA PHE A 101 -3.19 -7.93 7.61
C PHE A 101 -3.48 -6.49 8.01
N VAL A 102 -3.01 -5.54 7.22
CA VAL A 102 -3.38 -4.13 7.37
C VAL A 102 -4.07 -3.65 6.10
N HIS A 103 -5.19 -2.93 6.27
CA HIS A 103 -5.91 -2.38 5.13
C HIS A 103 -6.49 -0.99 5.43
N GLN A 104 -6.84 -0.27 4.36
CA GLN A 104 -7.55 1.00 4.42
C GLN A 104 -8.46 1.14 3.20
N ARG A 105 -9.66 1.69 3.41
CA ARG A 105 -10.49 2.20 2.31
C ARG A 105 -10.01 3.59 1.90
N VAL A 106 -9.47 3.73 0.70
CA VAL A 106 -8.91 4.98 0.17
C VAL A 106 -9.72 5.45 -1.02
N VAL A 107 -10.55 6.46 -0.79
CA VAL A 107 -11.40 7.08 -1.81
C VAL A 107 -10.73 8.25 -2.50
N ASN A 108 -9.78 8.90 -1.82
CA ASN A 108 -9.03 10.03 -2.36
C ASN A 108 -7.54 9.90 -2.02
N TRP A 109 -6.71 10.06 -3.04
CA TRP A 109 -5.27 10.03 -2.97
C TRP A 109 -4.71 11.46 -3.05
N THR A 110 -3.89 11.87 -2.09
CA THR A 110 -3.22 13.17 -2.10
C THR A 110 -1.81 13.00 -2.66
N ALA A 111 -1.51 13.61 -3.80
CA ALA A 111 -0.16 13.60 -4.35
C ALA A 111 0.82 14.35 -3.46
N VAL A 112 2.00 13.75 -3.27
CA VAL A 112 3.11 14.37 -2.55
C VAL A 112 4.34 14.29 -3.45
N GLU A 113 5.06 15.39 -3.58
CA GLU A 113 6.33 15.39 -4.30
C GLU A 113 7.40 14.76 -3.40
N LEU A 114 8.12 13.76 -3.93
CA LEU A 114 9.30 13.21 -3.26
C LEU A 114 10.51 14.07 -3.63
N PRO A 115 11.35 14.46 -2.64
CA PRO A 115 12.62 15.08 -2.96
C PRO A 115 13.56 14.06 -3.62
N ASP A 116 14.50 14.52 -4.45
CA ASP A 116 15.50 13.67 -5.12
C ASP A 116 16.37 12.84 -4.16
N SER A 117 16.37 13.19 -2.87
CA SER A 117 17.05 12.43 -1.81
C SER A 117 16.35 11.12 -1.44
N VAL A 118 15.07 10.92 -1.83
CA VAL A 118 14.35 9.66 -1.65
C VAL A 118 14.74 8.71 -2.78
N VAL A 119 15.85 8.01 -2.57
CA VAL A 119 16.46 7.13 -3.57
C VAL A 119 16.18 5.64 -3.34
N ASP A 120 15.63 5.28 -2.18
CA ASP A 120 15.33 3.91 -1.76
C ASP A 120 14.20 3.90 -0.70
N LEU A 121 13.78 2.72 -0.24
CA LEU A 121 12.73 2.59 0.79
C LEU A 121 13.16 3.11 2.16
N MET A 122 14.44 3.05 2.50
CA MET A 122 14.97 3.57 3.77
C MET A 122 14.87 5.11 3.81
N LYS A 123 15.21 5.79 2.70
CA LYS A 123 15.06 7.24 2.56
C LYS A 123 13.59 7.65 2.51
N LEU A 124 12.73 6.82 1.93
CA LEU A 124 11.28 7.02 1.99
C LEU A 124 10.76 6.95 3.44
N ASP A 125 11.18 5.93 4.21
CA ASP A 125 10.83 5.80 5.63
C ASP A 125 11.26 7.03 6.44
N ALA A 126 12.51 7.48 6.24
CA ALA A 126 13.02 8.67 6.89
C ALA A 126 12.22 9.93 6.51
N PHE A 127 11.92 10.12 5.22
CA PHE A 127 11.11 11.25 4.73
C PHE A 127 9.71 11.27 5.36
N LEU A 128 9.01 10.14 5.33
CA LEU A 128 7.67 10.02 5.91
C LEU A 128 7.71 10.20 7.44
N THR A 129 8.74 9.68 8.10
CA THR A 129 8.95 9.85 9.54
C THR A 129 9.14 11.31 9.90
N THR A 130 10.07 12.01 9.26
CA THR A 130 10.31 13.44 9.51
C THR A 130 9.05 14.28 9.28
N ARG A 131 8.28 13.96 8.24
CA ARG A 131 7.13 14.77 7.84
C ARG A 131 5.86 14.48 8.63
N TYR A 132 5.61 13.22 8.99
CA TYR A 132 4.30 12.77 9.47
C TYR A 132 4.31 12.08 10.84
N ALA A 133 5.47 11.84 11.47
CA ALA A 133 5.51 11.17 12.77
C ALA A 133 4.72 11.91 13.86
N ALA A 134 4.71 13.24 13.82
CA ALA A 134 4.00 14.09 14.78
C ALA A 134 2.47 13.95 14.67
N GLU A 135 1.93 13.60 13.50
CA GLU A 135 0.50 13.36 13.32
C GLU A 135 0.01 12.10 14.05
N GLY A 136 0.90 11.12 14.22
CA GLY A 136 0.67 9.88 14.96
C GLY A 136 -0.40 8.94 14.38
N THR A 137 -1.11 9.36 13.34
CA THR A 137 -2.18 8.60 12.68
C THR A 137 -1.58 7.78 11.54
N PRO A 138 -1.78 6.45 11.49
CA PRO A 138 -1.32 5.65 10.38
C PRO A 138 -2.07 5.97 9.08
N PHE A 139 -1.42 5.76 7.94
CA PHE A 139 -2.04 5.91 6.61
C PHE A 139 -1.42 4.95 5.59
N ALA A 140 -2.20 4.61 4.56
CA ALA A 140 -1.68 3.98 3.36
C ALA A 140 -1.01 5.00 2.44
N PHE A 141 -0.01 4.56 1.70
CA PHE A 141 0.58 5.28 0.59
C PHE A 141 0.72 4.35 -0.62
N ARG A 142 0.77 4.94 -1.81
CA ARG A 142 1.02 4.22 -3.04
C ARG A 142 2.07 4.97 -3.85
N MET A 143 3.06 4.24 -4.36
CA MET A 143 3.98 4.74 -5.37
C MET A 143 3.68 4.04 -6.70
N GLN A 144 3.60 4.82 -7.78
CA GLN A 144 3.27 4.29 -9.10
C GLN A 144 4.22 4.84 -10.14
N GLY A 145 4.92 3.97 -10.87
CA GLY A 145 5.76 4.36 -11.98
C GLY A 145 6.83 3.34 -12.28
N THR A 146 7.82 3.74 -13.07
CA THR A 146 8.95 2.88 -13.40
C THR A 146 9.99 2.93 -12.30
N PHE A 147 10.44 1.76 -11.85
CA PHE A 147 11.53 1.61 -10.90
C PHE A 147 12.78 1.14 -11.63
N ALA A 148 13.95 1.68 -11.28
CA ALA A 148 15.22 1.21 -11.78
C ALA A 148 15.48 -0.22 -11.31
N SER A 149 15.22 -0.49 -10.03
CA SER A 149 15.22 -1.83 -9.46
C SER A 149 14.22 -1.93 -8.30
N VAL A 150 13.69 -3.14 -8.09
CA VAL A 150 12.90 -3.51 -6.91
C VAL A 150 13.32 -4.90 -6.46
N ASP A 151 13.61 -5.02 -5.17
CA ASP A 151 13.89 -6.28 -4.50
C ASP A 151 12.73 -6.63 -3.59
N VAL A 152 12.18 -7.83 -3.75
CA VAL A 152 11.14 -8.38 -2.86
C VAL A 152 11.56 -9.72 -2.30
N HIS A 153 10.88 -10.15 -1.26
CA HIS A 153 10.81 -11.57 -0.93
C HIS A 153 9.38 -12.09 -0.94
N ILE A 154 9.29 -13.42 -1.01
CA ILE A 154 8.08 -14.19 -0.70
C ILE A 154 8.46 -15.18 0.39
N VAL A 155 7.72 -15.19 1.49
CA VAL A 155 7.88 -16.22 2.52
C VAL A 155 7.24 -17.55 2.07
N ASP A 156 7.97 -18.66 2.20
CA ASP A 156 7.45 -20.01 1.88
C ASP A 156 7.86 -21.04 2.94
N VAL A 157 7.24 -20.95 4.11
CA VAL A 157 7.46 -21.88 5.22
C VAL A 157 6.95 -23.29 4.85
N PRO A 158 7.74 -24.35 5.09
CA PRO A 158 7.30 -25.72 4.84
C PRO A 158 6.04 -26.10 5.63
N ILE A 159 5.20 -26.94 5.02
CA ILE A 159 4.00 -27.45 5.69
C ILE A 159 4.40 -28.21 6.96
N GLY A 160 3.75 -27.87 8.08
CA GLY A 160 4.01 -28.50 9.37
C GLY A 160 5.18 -27.91 10.16
N SER A 161 5.86 -26.88 9.64
CA SER A 161 6.85 -26.13 10.41
C SER A 161 6.21 -25.41 11.60
N GLU A 162 6.91 -25.43 12.72
CA GLU A 162 6.67 -24.53 13.84
C GLU A 162 7.55 -23.28 13.68
N VAL A 163 7.00 -22.10 13.98
CA VAL A 163 7.71 -20.82 13.90
C VAL A 163 7.82 -20.27 15.32
N HIS A 164 9.05 -20.22 15.84
CA HIS A 164 9.35 -19.77 17.22
C HIS A 164 10.06 -18.40 17.25
N GLY A 165 10.28 -17.79 16.08
CA GLY A 165 10.81 -16.45 15.94
C GLY A 165 10.87 -15.98 14.49
N PRO A 166 11.16 -14.70 14.25
CA PRO A 166 11.31 -14.14 12.90
C PRO A 166 12.36 -14.90 12.07
N ASP A 167 13.48 -15.30 12.68
CA ASP A 167 14.56 -16.02 11.99
C ASP A 167 14.09 -17.38 11.43
N ASP A 168 13.16 -18.06 12.10
CA ASP A 168 12.63 -19.34 11.60
C ASP A 168 11.88 -19.14 10.29
N ALA A 169 11.02 -18.13 10.22
CA ALA A 169 10.27 -17.79 9.01
C ALA A 169 11.19 -17.21 7.92
N HIS A 170 12.10 -16.29 8.27
CA HIS A 170 12.95 -15.59 7.31
C HIS A 170 13.94 -16.50 6.59
N ARG A 171 14.35 -17.64 7.18
CA ARG A 171 15.15 -18.68 6.47
C ARG A 171 14.46 -19.23 5.23
N HIS A 172 13.13 -19.10 5.17
CA HIS A 172 12.31 -19.59 4.08
C HIS A 172 11.92 -18.48 3.09
N ASN A 173 12.45 -17.27 3.26
CA ASN A 173 12.28 -16.21 2.28
C ASN A 173 12.95 -16.61 0.96
N LYS A 174 12.23 -16.41 -0.14
CA LYS A 174 12.75 -16.48 -1.50
C LYS A 174 12.83 -15.06 -2.04
N ASP A 175 14.04 -14.63 -2.36
CA ASP A 175 14.32 -13.29 -2.87
C ASP A 175 14.14 -13.23 -4.38
N PHE A 176 13.56 -12.13 -4.86
CA PHE A 176 13.36 -11.85 -6.26
C PHE A 176 13.77 -10.43 -6.59
N HIS A 177 14.38 -10.27 -7.76
CA HIS A 177 14.86 -8.99 -8.26
C HIS A 177 14.16 -8.64 -9.58
N SER A 178 13.86 -7.36 -9.76
CA SER A 178 13.31 -6.85 -11.01
C SER A 178 13.95 -5.51 -11.37
N GLU A 179 14.32 -5.32 -12.64
CA GLU A 179 14.90 -4.08 -13.16
C GLU A 179 13.99 -3.40 -14.19
N GLY A 180 13.89 -2.07 -14.14
CA GLY A 180 13.31 -1.26 -15.20
C GLY A 180 11.82 -1.47 -15.48
N ARG A 181 11.07 -2.06 -14.54
CA ARG A 181 9.63 -2.36 -14.71
C ARG A 181 8.75 -1.27 -14.12
N THR A 182 7.55 -1.15 -14.68
CA THR A 182 6.49 -0.30 -14.11
C THR A 182 5.72 -1.09 -13.07
N MET A 183 5.55 -0.50 -11.89
CA MET A 183 4.97 -1.18 -10.74
C MET A 183 4.08 -0.26 -9.91
N ASP A 184 3.20 -0.90 -9.14
CA ASP A 184 2.53 -0.34 -7.99
C ASP A 184 3.23 -0.83 -6.72
N ILE A 185 3.67 0.09 -5.87
CA ILE A 185 4.09 -0.20 -4.50
C ILE A 185 3.02 0.34 -3.57
N VAL A 186 2.37 -0.53 -2.81
CA VAL A 186 1.40 -0.17 -1.78
C VAL A 186 2.05 -0.36 -0.43
N GLY A 187 1.98 0.67 0.40
CA GLY A 187 2.58 0.64 1.72
C GLY A 187 1.72 1.28 2.80
N PHE A 188 2.08 1.02 4.04
CA PHE A 188 1.48 1.63 5.22
C PHE A 188 2.56 2.25 6.08
N PHE A 189 2.33 3.48 6.53
CA PHE A 189 3.21 4.19 7.45
C PHE A 189 2.61 4.23 8.85
N SER A 190 3.41 3.92 9.88
CA SER A 190 3.06 4.18 11.27
C SER A 190 4.26 4.14 12.22
N THR A 191 4.32 5.09 13.14
CA THR A 191 5.25 5.10 14.28
C THR A 191 4.72 4.35 15.51
N ARG A 192 3.48 3.84 15.46
CA ARG A 192 2.78 3.24 16.63
C ARG A 192 2.47 1.75 16.49
N HIS A 193 2.80 1.13 15.35
CA HIS A 193 2.38 -0.25 15.01
C HIS A 193 3.55 -1.19 14.66
N LYS A 194 4.71 -0.95 15.28
CA LYS A 194 5.88 -1.82 15.23
C LYS A 194 5.52 -3.23 15.68
N ALA A 195 5.93 -4.23 14.90
CA ALA A 195 5.60 -5.64 15.09
C ALA A 195 4.09 -5.95 15.15
N VAL A 196 3.24 -5.03 14.67
CA VAL A 196 1.82 -5.28 14.39
C VAL A 196 1.64 -5.45 12.89
N PHE A 197 1.89 -4.39 12.14
CA PHE A 197 1.93 -4.44 10.68
C PHE A 197 3.13 -3.74 10.09
N THR A 198 3.98 -3.04 10.86
CA THR A 198 5.31 -2.66 10.40
C THR A 198 6.35 -3.55 11.06
N HIS A 199 7.52 -3.67 10.44
CA HIS A 199 8.66 -4.31 11.09
C HIS A 199 9.07 -3.54 12.35
N HIS A 200 9.91 -4.15 13.18
CA HIS A 200 10.34 -3.57 14.44
C HIS A 200 11.32 -2.38 14.28
N ASP A 201 11.96 -2.27 13.12
CA ASP A 201 12.99 -1.29 12.79
C ASP A 201 12.49 -0.16 11.86
N THR A 202 11.58 -0.43 10.91
CA THR A 202 11.05 0.57 9.96
C THR A 202 9.62 1.04 10.26
N ASN A 203 9.28 2.31 9.97
CA ASN A 203 7.91 2.83 10.13
C ASN A 203 7.03 2.55 8.91
N ILE A 204 7.58 1.92 7.87
CA ILE A 204 6.83 1.48 6.69
C ILE A 204 6.78 -0.05 6.56
N HIS A 205 5.73 -0.54 5.91
CA HIS A 205 5.65 -1.89 5.36
C HIS A 205 5.08 -1.75 3.95
N VAL A 206 5.73 -2.35 2.96
CA VAL A 206 5.34 -2.23 1.55
C VAL A 206 5.30 -3.57 0.84
N HIS A 207 4.32 -3.76 -0.05
CA HIS A 207 4.32 -4.80 -1.06
C HIS A 207 4.38 -4.15 -2.45
N ALA A 208 5.06 -4.81 -3.39
CA ALA A 208 5.20 -4.35 -4.78
C ALA A 208 4.50 -5.33 -5.73
N ILE A 209 3.91 -4.82 -6.82
CA ILE A 209 3.34 -5.62 -7.91
C ILE A 209 3.58 -4.95 -9.26
N THR A 210 3.93 -5.72 -10.29
CA THR A 210 4.06 -5.22 -11.66
C THR A 210 2.73 -4.88 -12.28
N THR A 211 2.73 -3.97 -13.26
CA THR A 211 1.52 -3.67 -14.05
C THR A 211 0.99 -4.90 -14.79
N GLU A 212 1.88 -5.80 -15.21
CA GLU A 212 1.57 -7.05 -15.90
C GLU A 212 1.00 -8.14 -14.97
N ARG A 213 1.06 -7.95 -13.64
CA ARG A 213 0.52 -8.87 -12.62
C ARG A 213 1.17 -10.25 -12.62
N ASP A 214 2.42 -10.34 -13.03
CA ASP A 214 3.24 -11.55 -13.10
C ASP A 214 4.36 -11.59 -12.04
N TRP A 215 4.54 -10.50 -11.28
CA TRP A 215 5.58 -10.38 -10.27
C TRP A 215 5.11 -9.53 -9.09
N MET A 216 5.29 -10.05 -7.87
CA MET A 216 4.82 -9.41 -6.64
C MET A 216 5.52 -9.99 -5.40
N GLY A 217 5.72 -9.17 -4.36
CA GLY A 217 6.15 -9.65 -3.05
C GLY A 217 6.28 -8.54 -2.02
N HIS A 218 6.79 -8.90 -0.84
CA HIS A 218 7.13 -7.97 0.23
C HIS A 218 8.38 -7.17 -0.16
N GLY A 219 8.28 -5.85 -0.24
CA GLY A 219 9.38 -4.99 -0.68
C GLY A 219 10.50 -4.88 0.35
N LYS A 220 11.72 -5.20 -0.08
CA LYS A 220 12.97 -5.04 0.68
C LYS A 220 13.68 -3.75 0.29
N ASP A 221 13.73 -3.48 -1.02
CA ASP A 221 14.27 -2.25 -1.57
C ASP A 221 13.54 -1.85 -2.87
N ALA A 222 13.52 -0.57 -3.18
CA ALA A 222 12.92 -0.03 -4.40
C ALA A 222 13.59 1.29 -4.78
N ILE A 223 14.28 1.29 -5.92
CA ILE A 223 14.98 2.47 -6.44
C ILE A 223 14.13 3.08 -7.57
N PRO A 224 13.57 4.29 -7.40
CA PRO A 224 12.82 4.97 -8.45
C PRO A 224 13.67 5.18 -9.71
N ALA A 225 13.09 4.98 -10.90
CA ALA A 225 13.78 5.36 -12.13
C ALA A 225 13.89 6.89 -12.20
N LYS A 226 15.10 7.39 -12.50
CA LYS A 226 15.32 8.83 -12.71
C LYS A 226 14.73 9.27 -14.05
N SER A 227 14.24 10.50 -14.10
CA SER A 227 13.94 11.19 -15.36
C SER A 227 15.16 11.15 -16.29
N GLY A 228 15.09 10.38 -17.39
CA GLY A 228 16.07 10.47 -18.50
C GLY A 228 16.92 9.24 -18.81
N THR A 229 16.83 8.11 -18.11
CA THR A 229 17.58 6.90 -18.48
C THR A 229 16.74 5.91 -19.28
N ALA A 230 16.39 6.26 -20.52
CA ALA A 230 15.99 5.28 -21.51
C ALA A 230 17.25 4.53 -21.98
N ARG A 231 17.56 3.36 -21.40
CA ARG A 231 18.55 2.47 -22.01
C ARG A 231 17.90 1.79 -23.21
N HIS A 232 18.14 2.39 -24.38
CA HIS A 232 17.75 1.83 -25.65
C HIS A 232 18.54 0.54 -25.92
N ARG A 233 17.86 -0.61 -25.96
CA ARG A 233 18.31 -1.76 -26.77
C ARG A 233 17.13 -2.33 -27.54
N THR A 234 17.27 -2.22 -28.86
CA THR A 234 16.61 -2.89 -29.99
C THR A 234 15.26 -2.38 -30.51
N PRO A 235 15.06 -2.47 -31.85
CA PRO A 235 14.06 -1.70 -32.58
C PRO A 235 12.79 -2.54 -32.79
N VAL A 236 11.72 -2.21 -32.08
CA VAL A 236 10.36 -2.46 -32.55
C VAL A 236 9.55 -1.21 -32.25
N SER A 237 9.02 -0.61 -33.31
CA SER A 237 8.18 0.57 -33.29
C SER A 237 6.89 0.30 -32.52
N VAL A 238 6.87 0.72 -31.26
CA VAL A 238 5.67 1.00 -30.46
C VAL A 238 5.83 2.44 -29.97
N PRO A 239 4.76 3.28 -29.90
CA PRO A 239 4.91 4.64 -29.39
C PRO A 239 5.25 4.56 -27.89
N GLN A 240 6.52 4.66 -27.54
CA GLN A 240 6.98 4.65 -26.16
C GLN A 240 6.75 6.03 -25.55
N SER A 241 5.76 6.13 -24.66
CA SER A 241 5.75 7.22 -23.67
C SER A 241 7.02 7.09 -22.80
N LEU A 242 7.76 8.20 -22.63
CA LEU A 242 8.92 8.26 -21.73
C LEU A 242 8.59 7.66 -20.35
N PRO A 243 9.53 6.95 -19.70
CA PRO A 243 9.33 6.46 -18.34
C PRO A 243 9.00 7.64 -17.43
N ARG A 244 7.83 7.62 -16.81
CA ARG A 244 7.42 8.64 -15.84
C ARG A 244 7.99 8.26 -14.48
N MET A 245 8.58 9.24 -13.80
CA MET A 245 9.02 9.12 -12.40
C MET A 245 7.88 8.52 -11.55
N PRO A 246 8.20 7.63 -10.59
CA PRO A 246 7.23 7.18 -9.62
C PRO A 246 6.58 8.36 -8.90
N ARG A 247 5.25 8.45 -8.96
CA ARG A 247 4.47 9.42 -8.19
C ARG A 247 4.06 8.76 -6.89
N ILE A 248 4.33 9.40 -5.76
CA ILE A 248 3.76 8.98 -4.48
C ILE A 248 2.44 9.71 -4.22
N VAL A 249 1.47 8.96 -3.74
CA VAL A 249 0.22 9.48 -3.23
C VAL A 249 -0.04 8.92 -1.84
N LEU A 250 -0.59 9.76 -0.96
CA LEU A 250 -0.89 9.41 0.43
C LEU A 250 -2.38 9.40 0.69
N ALA A 251 -2.84 8.47 1.53
CA ALA A 251 -4.21 8.36 2.00
C ALA A 251 -4.37 8.93 3.41
N THR A 252 -4.09 10.23 3.58
CA THR A 252 -4.29 10.90 4.87
C THR A 252 -5.77 11.23 5.09
N ARG A 253 -6.15 11.39 6.36
CA ARG A 253 -7.47 11.94 6.74
C ARG A 253 -7.50 13.46 6.78
N VAL A 254 -6.33 14.09 6.90
CA VAL A 254 -6.17 15.54 6.99
C VAL A 254 -5.59 16.03 5.67
N ALA A 255 -6.17 17.10 5.10
CA ALA A 255 -5.59 17.79 3.97
C ALA A 255 -4.16 18.19 4.34
N ALA A 256 -3.19 17.75 3.54
CA ALA A 256 -1.78 18.01 3.78
C ALA A 256 -1.60 19.50 4.10
N HIS A 257 -1.16 19.83 5.31
CA HIS A 257 -0.71 21.18 5.60
C HIS A 257 0.45 21.47 4.65
N HIS A 258 0.27 22.49 3.81
CA HIS A 258 1.38 23.06 3.06
C HIS A 258 2.42 23.55 4.08
N PRO A 259 3.67 23.06 4.03
CA PRO A 259 4.73 23.73 4.76
C PRO A 259 4.90 25.12 4.13
N GLN A 260 4.88 26.16 4.96
CA GLN A 260 5.42 27.47 4.60
C GLN A 260 6.93 27.40 4.42
#